data_AF-A0A8T7GHB2-F1
#
_entry.id   AF-A0A8T7GHB2-F1
#
_cell.length_a   1.000
_cell.length_b   1.000
_cell.length_c   1.000
_cell.angle_alpha   90.00
_cell.angle_beta   90.00
_cell.angle_gamma   90.00
#
_symmetry.space_group_name_H-M   'P 1'
#
loop_
_entity.id
_entity.type
_entity.pdbx_description
1 polymer ?
#
loop_
_entity_poly.entity_id
_entity_poly.type
_entity_poly.pdbx_seq_one_letter_code
_entity_poly.pdbx_strand_id
1 'polypeptide(L)' 'SRYSLYKNELATYAAGSTFDQSLAKGFVELWGLQSIIANSVADAANKKTAAKKEVKK' A
#
# COMPACT_ATOMS: atom_id res chain seq x y z
N SER A 1 -18.13 -4.77 26.32
CA SER A 1 -18.77 -3.47 26.63
C SER A 1 -20.03 -3.33 25.78
N ARG A 2 -21.08 -2.68 26.30
CA ARG A 2 -22.30 -2.37 25.52
C ARG A 2 -22.02 -1.38 24.37
N TYR A 3 -20.96 -0.58 24.48
CA TYR A 3 -20.51 0.39 23.47
C TYR A 3 -19.31 -0.09 22.67
N SER A 4 -19.18 -1.41 22.49
CA SER A 4 -18.08 -1.98 21.71
C SER A 4 -18.20 -1.56 20.25
N LEU A 5 -17.11 -1.04 19.67
CA LEU A 5 -17.01 -0.80 18.22
C LEU A 5 -16.66 -2.07 17.43
N TYR A 6 -16.28 -3.15 18.13
CA TYR A 6 -15.97 -4.43 17.52
C TYR A 6 -17.23 -5.09 16.97
N LYS A 7 -17.17 -5.49 15.70
CA LYS A 7 -18.22 -6.24 15.00
C LYS A 7 -17.67 -7.61 14.60
N ASN A 8 -18.17 -8.68 15.23
CA ASN A 8 -17.65 -10.03 15.01
C ASN A 8 -17.89 -10.53 13.57
N GLU A 9 -19.07 -10.26 13.01
CA GLU A 9 -19.45 -10.61 11.63
C GLU A 9 -18.49 -10.04 10.59
N LEU A 10 -17.90 -8.87 10.86
CA LEU A 10 -16.92 -8.24 9.97
C LEU A 10 -15.50 -8.80 10.17
N ALA A 11 -15.16 -9.21 11.39
CA ALA A 11 -13.80 -9.60 11.77
C ALA A 11 -13.53 -11.11 11.63
N THR A 12 -14.59 -11.92 11.50
CA THR A 12 -14.46 -13.38 11.45
C THR A 12 -14.11 -13.89 10.05
N TYR A 13 -13.44 -15.04 10.01
CA TYR A 13 -13.21 -15.83 8.80
C TYR A 13 -14.22 -16.98 8.63
N ALA A 14 -15.18 -17.11 9.54
CA ALA A 14 -16.24 -18.12 9.45
C ALA A 14 -17.18 -17.84 8.27
N ALA A 15 -18.02 -18.82 7.93
CA ALA A 15 -18.97 -18.73 6.81
C ALA A 15 -19.97 -17.55 6.91
N GLY A 16 -20.21 -17.01 8.11
CA GLY A 16 -21.03 -15.82 8.32
C GLY A 16 -20.28 -14.48 8.19
N SER A 17 -19.10 -14.46 7.58
CA SER A 17 -18.33 -13.22 7.39
C SER A 17 -19.04 -12.25 6.45
N THR A 18 -19.12 -10.98 6.84
CA THR A 18 -19.75 -9.91 6.04
C THR A 18 -18.72 -8.97 5.41
N PHE A 19 -17.42 -9.27 5.53
CA PHE A 19 -16.37 -8.43 4.96
C PHE A 19 -16.21 -8.68 3.46
N ASP A 20 -16.45 -7.64 2.64
CA ASP A 20 -16.25 -7.71 1.21
C ASP A 20 -14.77 -7.49 0.84
N GLN A 21 -14.07 -8.59 0.59
CA GLN A 21 -12.65 -8.58 0.24
C GLN A 21 -12.37 -8.01 -1.16
N SER A 22 -13.38 -7.90 -2.03
CA SER A 22 -13.19 -7.37 -3.39
C SER A 22 -12.76 -5.89 -3.37
N LEU A 23 -13.22 -5.14 -2.37
CA LEU A 23 -12.89 -3.73 -2.18
C LEU A 23 -11.45 -3.51 -1.71
N ALA A 24 -10.82 -4.54 -1.11
CA ALA A 24 -9.48 -4.43 -0.55
C ALA A 24 -8.42 -4.13 -1.62
N LYS A 25 -8.58 -4.67 -2.83
CA LYS A 25 -7.64 -4.45 -3.93
C LYS A 25 -7.49 -2.96 -4.27
N GLY A 26 -8.60 -2.28 -4.50
CA GLY A 26 -8.59 -0.84 -4.82
C GLY A 26 -8.10 0.01 -3.65
N PHE A 27 -8.46 -0.35 -2.42
CA PHE A 27 -7.95 0.33 -1.22
C PHE A 27 -6.42 0.25 -1.13
N VAL A 28 -5.83 -0.95 -1.28
CA VAL A 28 -4.38 -1.14 -1.19
C VAL A 28 -3.64 -0.39 -2.30
N GLU A 29 -4.16 -0.44 -3.53
CA GLU A 29 -3.59 0.29 -4.66
C GLU A 29 -3.55 1.80 -4.41
N LEU A 30 -4.68 2.40 -3.99
CA LEU A 30 -4.76 3.83 -3.72
C LEU A 30 -3.96 4.25 -2.48
N TRP A 31 -4.05 3.48 -1.39
CA TRP A 31 -3.37 3.78 -0.14
C TRP A 31 -1.85 3.60 -0.23
N GLY A 32 -1.35 2.76 -1.14
CA GLY A 32 0.09 2.59 -1.39
C GLY A 32 0.68 3.55 -2.42
N LEU A 33 -0.18 4.23 -3.20
CA LEU A 33 0.23 4.94 -4.41
C LEU A 33 1.29 6.02 -4.16
N GLN A 34 1.13 6.85 -3.12
CA GLN A 34 2.08 7.93 -2.83
C GLN A 34 3.49 7.39 -2.51
N SER A 35 3.57 6.27 -1.79
CA SER A 35 4.84 5.67 -1.39
C SER A 35 5.55 5.04 -2.59
N ILE A 36 4.78 4.37 -3.47
CA ILE A 36 5.30 3.79 -4.72
C ILE A 36 5.85 4.90 -5.63
N ILE A 37 5.11 5.99 -5.82
CA ILE A 37 5.54 7.11 -6.66
C ILE A 37 6.81 7.75 -6.08
N ALA A 38 6.82 8.06 -4.78
CA ALA A 38 8.00 8.65 -4.13
C ALA A 38 9.25 7.78 -4.31
N ASN A 39 9.12 6.46 -4.13
CA ASN A 39 10.23 5.53 -4.35
C ASN A 39 10.68 5.53 -5.81
N SER A 40 9.75 5.49 -6.77
CA SER A 40 10.09 5.52 -8.20
C SER A 40 10.88 6.76 -8.61
N VAL A 41 10.53 7.92 -8.04
CA VAL A 41 11.21 9.20 -8.30
C VAL A 41 12.61 9.19 -7.66
N ALA A 42 12.73 8.71 -6.43
CA ALA A 42 14.00 8.57 -5.73
C ALA A 42 14.96 7.63 -6.49
N ASP A 43 14.47 6.48 -6.95
CA ASP A 43 15.23 5.52 -7.74
C ASP A 43 15.72 6.12 -9.07
N ALA A 44 14.85 6.88 -9.76
CA ALA A 44 15.23 7.58 -10.98
C ALA A 44 16.32 8.64 -10.74
N ALA A 45 16.26 9.37 -9.62
CA ALA A 45 17.28 10.33 -9.23
C ALA A 45 18.63 9.66 -8.90
N ASN A 46 18.58 8.53 -8.20
CA ASN A 46 19.77 7.73 -7.85
C ASN A 46 20.48 7.21 -9.11
N LYS A 47 19.73 6.67 -10.08
CA LYS A 47 20.28 6.20 -11.36
C LYS A 47 20.95 7.32 -12.17
N LYS A 48 20.33 8.51 -12.22
CA LYS A 48 20.93 9.69 -12.88
C LYS A 48 22.24 10.13 -12.22
N THR A 49 22.32 10.03 -10.90
CA THR A 49 23.54 10.35 -10.13
C THR A 49 24.65 9.34 -10.40
N ALA A 50 24.32 8.05 -10.51
CA ALA A 50 25.27 7.00 -10.86
C ALA A 50 25.85 7.20 -12.28
N ALA A 51 25.00 7.42 -13.28
CA ALA A 51 25.44 7.65 -14.66
C ALA A 51 26.34 8.90 -14.81
N LYS A 52 26.03 9.99 -14.09
CA LYS A 52 26.90 11.19 -14.08
C LYS A 52 28.27 10.97 -13.44
N LYS A 53 28.39 10.05 -12.48
CA LYS A 53 29.69 9.71 -11.85
C LYS A 53 30.56 8.90 -12.80
N GLU A 54 29.98 8.01 -13.59
CA GLU A 54 30.71 7.19 -14.56
C GLU A 54 31.24 8.00 -15.74
N VAL A 55 30.49 8.99 -16.23
CA VAL A 55 30.92 9.87 -17.34
C VAL A 55 32.02 10.86 -16.93
N LYS A 56 32.16 11.16 -15.63
CA LYS A 56 33.19 12.08 -15.09
C LYS A 56 34.50 11.37 -14.71
N LYS A 57 34.58 10.05 -14.86
CA LYS A 57 35.77 9.24 -14.59
C LYS A 57 36.50 8.94 -15.89
#